data_AF-A0A1F9Q806-F1
#
_entry.id   AF-A0A1F9Q806-F1
#
_cell.length_a   1.000
_cell.length_b   1.000
_cell.length_c   1.000
_cell.angle_alpha   90.00
_cell.angle_beta   90.00
_cell.angle_gamma   90.00
#
_symmetry.space_group_name_H-M   'P 1'
#
loop_
_entity.id
_entity.type
_entity.pdbx_description
1 polymer ?
#
loop_
_entity_poly.entity_id
_entity_poly.type
_entity_poly.pdbx_seq_one_letter_code
_entity_poly.pdbx_strand_id
1 'polypeptide(L)'
;MFSFTDPLKYGASTHPFDDRSVISFDIKGSTAWTDISKDEIKKTGYYEFTVDFLGGEFGTTETDIQLNIGTKYDGINFVNDSLSSTQYAKSSSTVFQDADGYSAGDLQGVDVASDGILTGIYSNGQLIPLFRIGLAKFLNNYGLSSEGGNLFRETRASGGAITNKPGENGLGTLAPNSLEMSNVDISEEFVAMIVNQRGFQANSKTVTTVDEMMQTVINMKR
;
A
#
# COMPACT_ATOMS: atom_id res chain seq x y z
N MET A 1 -45.40 -8.26 19.47
CA MET A 1 -45.97 -7.61 20.66
C MET A 1 -45.81 -8.59 21.81
N PHE A 2 -44.86 -8.34 22.71
CA PHE A 2 -44.60 -9.22 23.85
C PHE A 2 -45.58 -8.87 24.96
N SER A 3 -46.36 -9.85 25.44
CA SER A 3 -47.24 -9.69 26.60
C SER A 3 -46.77 -10.62 27.70
N PHE A 4 -46.53 -10.08 28.89
CA PHE A 4 -46.16 -10.85 30.06
C PHE A 4 -47.40 -11.54 30.64
N THR A 5 -47.30 -12.84 30.93
CA THR A 5 -48.38 -13.61 31.55
C THR A 5 -48.60 -13.22 33.01
N ASP A 6 -47.53 -12.74 33.67
CA ASP A 6 -47.55 -12.24 35.03
C ASP A 6 -47.04 -10.79 35.09
N PRO A 7 -47.60 -9.94 35.96
CA PRO A 7 -47.13 -8.58 36.14
C PRO A 7 -45.68 -8.55 36.63
N LEU A 8 -44.90 -7.60 36.13
CA LEU A 8 -43.51 -7.37 36.54
C LEU A 8 -43.47 -7.13 38.06
N LYS A 9 -42.72 -7.96 38.79
CA LYS A 9 -42.56 -7.79 40.24
C LYS A 9 -41.72 -6.54 40.51
N TYR A 10 -42.29 -5.61 41.27
CA TYR A 10 -41.60 -4.42 41.76
C TYR A 10 -41.40 -4.52 43.28
N GLY A 11 -40.14 -4.75 43.67
CA GLY A 11 -39.51 -4.45 44.95
C GLY A 11 -40.28 -4.64 46.27
N ALA A 12 -39.89 -5.67 47.03
CA ALA A 12 -39.77 -5.64 48.50
C ALA A 12 -39.02 -6.88 49.03
N SER A 13 -38.16 -7.51 48.23
CA SER A 13 -37.37 -8.66 48.65
C SER A 13 -36.03 -8.19 49.24
N THR A 14 -35.68 -8.67 50.42
CA THR A 14 -34.35 -8.47 51.02
C THR A 14 -33.27 -9.35 50.37
N HIS A 15 -33.63 -10.16 49.37
CA HIS A 15 -32.73 -11.01 48.63
C HIS A 15 -32.29 -10.32 47.32
N PRO A 16 -30.98 -10.15 47.07
CA PRO A 16 -30.45 -9.34 45.96
C PRO A 16 -30.74 -9.87 44.53
N PHE A 17 -31.52 -10.95 44.40
CA PHE A 17 -31.76 -11.63 43.11
C PHE A 17 -33.22 -11.72 42.69
N ASP A 18 -34.17 -11.36 43.57
CA ASP A 18 -35.61 -11.57 43.36
C ASP A 18 -36.31 -10.41 42.60
N ASP A 19 -35.60 -9.29 42.41
CA ASP A 19 -36.13 -8.08 41.76
C ASP A 19 -35.74 -7.97 40.26
N ARG A 20 -35.31 -9.08 39.62
CA ARG A 20 -34.92 -9.07 38.20
C ARG A 20 -36.06 -9.61 37.33
N SER A 21 -36.57 -8.75 36.44
CA SER A 21 -37.44 -9.15 35.34
C SER A 21 -36.65 -10.03 34.37
N VAL A 22 -36.81 -11.34 34.44
CA VAL A 22 -36.17 -12.31 33.54
C VAL A 22 -37.10 -12.57 32.36
N ILE A 23 -36.60 -12.36 31.14
CA ILE A 23 -37.26 -12.84 29.92
C ILE A 23 -36.70 -14.24 29.65
N SER A 24 -37.48 -15.29 29.94
CA SER A 24 -37.09 -16.66 29.62
C SER A 24 -37.61 -17.08 28.25
N PHE A 25 -36.71 -17.47 27.34
CA PHE A 25 -37.08 -18.12 26.10
C PHE A 25 -37.17 -19.64 26.34
N ASP A 26 -38.32 -20.12 26.79
CA ASP A 26 -38.58 -21.55 26.90
C ASP A 26 -38.90 -22.13 25.52
N ILE A 27 -37.92 -22.82 24.92
CA ILE A 27 -38.15 -23.66 23.75
C ILE A 27 -38.44 -25.07 24.27
N LYS A 28 -39.73 -25.39 24.41
CA LYS A 28 -40.17 -26.71 24.89
C LYS A 28 -39.52 -27.84 24.09
N GLY A 29 -38.75 -28.67 24.80
CA GLY A 29 -38.13 -29.88 24.25
C GLY A 29 -36.66 -29.75 23.84
N SER A 30 -36.02 -28.59 24.05
CA SER A 30 -34.58 -28.45 23.84
C SER A 30 -33.79 -28.94 25.07
N THR A 31 -32.85 -29.86 24.85
CA THR A 31 -31.80 -30.23 25.84
C THR A 31 -30.61 -29.28 25.82
N ALA A 32 -30.66 -28.19 25.05
CA ALA A 32 -29.53 -27.30 24.80
C ALA A 32 -29.35 -26.18 25.84
N TRP A 33 -30.14 -26.18 26.92
CA TRP A 33 -30.03 -25.20 27.99
C TRP A 33 -29.67 -25.93 29.29
N THR A 34 -28.36 -26.08 29.51
CA THR A 34 -27.81 -26.42 30.82
C THR A 34 -27.72 -25.13 31.63
N ASP A 35 -28.21 -25.12 32.87
CA ASP A 35 -27.92 -24.03 33.80
C ASP A 35 -26.40 -24.00 34.02
N ILE A 36 -25.73 -22.99 33.46
CA ILE A 36 -24.30 -22.76 33.69
C ILE A 36 -24.14 -22.47 35.18
N SER A 37 -23.50 -23.39 35.89
CA SER A 37 -23.28 -23.23 37.32
C SER A 37 -22.32 -22.06 37.56
N LYS A 38 -22.47 -21.34 38.68
CA LYS A 38 -21.56 -20.23 39.04
C LYS A 38 -20.08 -20.67 39.08
N ASP A 39 -19.80 -21.96 39.19
CA ASP A 39 -18.44 -22.51 39.22
C ASP A 39 -17.80 -22.60 37.83
N GLU A 40 -18.61 -22.65 36.77
CA GLU A 40 -18.17 -22.70 35.37
C GLU A 40 -17.74 -21.30 34.89
N ILE A 41 -18.53 -20.27 35.21
CA ILE A 41 -18.18 -18.86 34.97
C ILE A 41 -16.95 -18.43 35.79
N LYS A 42 -16.68 -19.03 36.97
CA LYS A 42 -15.48 -18.71 37.77
C LYS A 42 -14.18 -19.17 37.13
N LYS A 43 -14.21 -20.16 36.24
CA LYS A 43 -13.00 -20.74 35.63
C LYS A 43 -12.47 -19.87 34.49
N THR A 44 -13.37 -19.34 33.66
CA THR A 44 -13.03 -18.53 32.48
C THR A 44 -13.33 -17.04 32.66
N GLY A 45 -14.23 -16.69 33.59
CA GLY A 45 -14.67 -15.31 33.81
C GLY A 45 -15.76 -14.84 32.84
N TYR A 46 -16.22 -15.68 31.91
CA TYR A 46 -17.22 -15.29 30.90
C TYR A 46 -18.34 -16.31 30.80
N TYR A 47 -19.41 -15.94 30.12
CA TYR A 47 -20.43 -16.90 29.71
C TYR A 47 -19.86 -17.78 28.60
N GLU A 48 -19.93 -19.08 28.79
CA GLU A 48 -19.43 -20.09 27.87
C GLU A 48 -20.56 -21.06 27.59
N PHE A 49 -20.75 -21.41 26.32
CA PHE A 49 -21.71 -22.44 25.94
C PHE A 49 -21.01 -23.44 25.03
N THR A 50 -21.18 -24.71 25.36
CA THR A 50 -20.64 -25.82 24.60
C THR A 50 -21.55 -26.13 23.43
N VAL A 51 -20.97 -26.22 22.24
CA VAL A 51 -21.67 -26.61 21.01
C VAL A 51 -20.99 -27.81 20.38
N ASP A 52 -21.79 -28.72 19.83
CA ASP A 52 -21.31 -29.81 18.99
C ASP A 52 -21.92 -29.65 17.59
N PHE A 53 -21.08 -29.25 16.63
CA PHE A 53 -21.50 -29.10 15.24
C PHE A 53 -21.35 -30.38 14.42
N LEU A 54 -20.64 -31.40 14.96
CA LEU A 54 -20.24 -32.60 14.23
C LEU A 54 -20.98 -33.86 14.69
N GLY A 55 -21.70 -33.82 15.81
CA GLY A 55 -22.58 -34.89 16.29
C GLY A 55 -21.82 -36.11 16.82
N GLY A 56 -20.64 -35.90 17.38
CA GLY A 56 -19.75 -36.95 17.89
C GLY A 56 -20.16 -37.47 19.28
N GLU A 57 -19.34 -38.35 19.83
CA GLU A 57 -19.52 -38.84 21.20
C GLU A 57 -19.26 -37.72 22.21
N PHE A 58 -20.00 -37.72 23.32
CA PHE A 58 -19.92 -36.69 24.38
C PHE A 58 -18.46 -36.42 24.78
N GLY A 59 -18.07 -35.14 24.76
CA GLY A 59 -16.71 -34.68 25.07
C GLY A 59 -15.64 -34.88 23.98
N THR A 60 -15.99 -35.32 22.76
CA THR A 60 -15.00 -35.54 21.67
C THR A 60 -15.04 -34.52 20.53
N THR A 61 -16.23 -34.01 20.20
CA THR A 61 -16.42 -32.99 19.14
C THR A 61 -17.02 -31.69 19.66
N GLU A 62 -17.17 -31.59 20.98
CA GLU A 62 -17.64 -30.40 21.67
C GLU A 62 -16.61 -29.26 21.59
N THR A 63 -17.08 -28.08 21.24
CA THR A 63 -16.29 -26.84 21.24
C THR A 63 -16.98 -25.82 22.14
N ASP A 64 -16.22 -25.25 23.04
CA ASP A 64 -16.73 -24.18 23.89
C ASP A 64 -16.60 -22.83 23.19
N ILE A 65 -17.73 -22.10 23.13
CA ILE A 65 -17.76 -20.73 22.59
C ILE A 65 -17.92 -19.77 23.76
N GLN A 66 -16.91 -18.91 23.92
CA GLN A 66 -16.92 -17.83 24.90
C GLN A 66 -17.66 -16.60 24.36
N LEU A 67 -18.64 -16.12 25.12
CA LEU A 67 -19.34 -14.85 24.85
C LEU A 67 -18.74 -13.73 25.71
N ASN A 68 -17.90 -12.89 25.10
CA ASN A 68 -17.36 -11.68 25.74
C ASN A 68 -18.13 -10.44 25.28
N ILE A 69 -18.96 -9.88 26.17
CA ILE A 69 -19.74 -8.64 25.95
C ILE A 69 -19.09 -7.39 26.57
N GLY A 70 -17.79 -7.47 26.88
CA GLY A 70 -16.99 -6.41 27.50
C GLY A 70 -17.01 -6.40 29.02
N THR A 71 -17.66 -7.39 29.64
CA THR A 71 -17.63 -7.62 31.08
C THR A 71 -17.16 -9.05 31.37
N LYS A 72 -16.35 -9.20 32.42
CA LYS A 72 -15.95 -10.50 32.96
C LYS A 72 -16.36 -10.62 34.42
N TYR A 73 -16.61 -11.83 34.87
CA TYR A 73 -16.77 -12.17 36.26
C TYR A 73 -15.38 -12.34 36.91
N ASP A 74 -15.07 -11.55 37.93
CA ASP A 74 -13.80 -11.62 38.65
C ASP A 74 -13.78 -12.64 39.82
N GLY A 75 -14.87 -13.42 39.95
CA GLY A 75 -15.09 -14.34 41.06
C GLY A 75 -16.01 -13.80 42.15
N ILE A 76 -16.29 -12.49 42.17
CA ILE A 76 -17.19 -11.83 43.12
C ILE A 76 -18.25 -11.02 42.36
N ASN A 77 -17.85 -10.16 41.43
CA ASN A 77 -18.72 -9.29 40.64
C ASN A 77 -18.40 -9.36 39.14
N PHE A 78 -19.37 -8.96 38.30
CA PHE A 78 -19.08 -8.65 36.91
C PHE A 78 -18.41 -7.27 36.83
N VAL A 79 -17.18 -7.24 36.35
CA VAL A 79 -16.36 -6.05 36.15
C VAL A 79 -16.20 -5.79 34.66
N ASN A 80 -15.98 -4.52 34.28
CA ASN A 80 -15.63 -4.20 32.90
C ASN A 80 -14.26 -4.80 32.59
N ASP A 81 -14.19 -5.61 31.54
CA ASP A 81 -12.98 -6.28 31.10
C ASP A 81 -12.44 -5.68 29.81
N SER A 82 -13.32 -5.06 29.01
CA SER A 82 -12.96 -4.42 27.77
C SER A 82 -13.65 -3.08 27.62
N LEU A 83 -12.88 -2.09 27.15
CA LEU A 83 -13.38 -0.79 26.72
C LEU A 83 -14.20 -0.87 25.42
N SER A 84 -14.27 -2.03 24.76
CA SER A 84 -15.02 -2.20 23.50
C SER A 84 -16.53 -2.12 23.67
N SER A 85 -17.04 -2.35 24.88
CA SER A 85 -18.46 -2.24 25.22
C SER A 85 -18.59 -1.61 26.61
N THR A 86 -19.31 -0.49 26.70
CA THR A 86 -19.56 0.22 27.96
C THR A 86 -21.05 0.19 28.29
N GLN A 87 -21.37 0.05 29.56
CA GLN A 87 -22.76 -0.03 30.03
C GLN A 87 -23.09 1.20 30.87
N TYR A 88 -23.77 2.17 30.26
CA TYR A 88 -24.37 3.32 30.94
C TYR A 88 -25.89 3.21 30.91
N ALA A 89 -26.58 3.81 31.88
CA ALA A 89 -28.04 3.89 31.93
C ALA A 89 -28.61 4.90 30.91
N LYS A 90 -28.30 4.71 29.63
CA LYS A 90 -28.77 5.47 28.47
C LYS A 90 -28.99 4.53 27.29
N SER A 91 -29.73 4.97 26.27
CA SER A 91 -29.91 4.21 25.03
C SER A 91 -28.56 3.88 24.39
N SER A 92 -28.40 2.62 23.96
CA SER A 92 -27.19 2.15 23.29
C SER A 92 -26.95 2.91 21.98
N SER A 93 -25.69 3.25 21.72
CA SER A 93 -25.25 3.94 20.51
C SER A 93 -23.90 3.40 20.07
N THR A 94 -23.69 3.22 18.77
CA THR A 94 -22.37 2.86 18.21
C THR A 94 -21.49 4.09 18.21
N VAL A 95 -20.39 4.06 18.96
CA VAL A 95 -19.45 5.19 19.05
C VAL A 95 -18.47 5.20 17.89
N PHE A 96 -18.02 4.04 17.45
CA PHE A 96 -17.09 3.88 16.35
C PHE A 96 -17.30 2.50 15.71
N GLN A 97 -17.25 2.45 14.39
CA GLN A 97 -17.30 1.22 13.61
C GLN A 97 -16.22 1.34 12.55
N ASP A 98 -15.36 0.33 12.46
CA ASP A 98 -14.31 0.23 11.45
C ASP A 98 -14.43 -1.13 10.76
N ALA A 99 -14.10 -1.16 9.48
CA ALA A 99 -14.11 -2.36 8.66
C ALA A 99 -12.99 -2.25 7.61
N ASP A 100 -12.12 -3.25 7.58
CA ASP A 100 -10.97 -3.34 6.68
C ASP A 100 -11.29 -4.05 5.34
N GLY A 101 -12.54 -4.47 5.16
CA GLY A 101 -13.02 -5.14 3.95
C GLY A 101 -13.37 -4.17 2.82
N TYR A 102 -12.92 -4.47 1.60
CA TYR A 102 -13.30 -3.78 0.37
C TYR A 102 -13.79 -4.77 -0.69
N SER A 103 -14.71 -4.34 -1.54
CA SER A 103 -15.19 -5.15 -2.66
C SER A 103 -14.09 -5.31 -3.72
N ALA A 104 -14.19 -6.36 -4.55
CA ALA A 104 -13.34 -6.47 -5.73
C ALA A 104 -13.51 -5.23 -6.62
N GLY A 105 -12.42 -4.80 -7.25
CA GLY A 105 -12.38 -3.64 -8.14
C GLY A 105 -11.43 -3.88 -9.30
N ASP A 106 -11.73 -3.26 -10.44
CA ASP A 106 -10.92 -3.30 -11.64
C ASP A 106 -9.97 -2.10 -11.67
N LEU A 107 -8.82 -2.25 -12.32
CA LEU A 107 -7.86 -1.16 -12.50
C LEU A 107 -8.44 -0.09 -13.44
N GLN A 108 -8.63 1.13 -12.95
CA GLN A 108 -9.15 2.26 -13.72
C GLN A 108 -8.06 3.21 -14.21
N GLY A 109 -6.97 3.33 -13.45
CA GLY A 109 -5.90 4.27 -13.76
C GLY A 109 -4.59 3.88 -13.11
N VAL A 110 -3.54 4.55 -13.55
CA VAL A 110 -2.20 4.39 -13.00
C VAL A 110 -1.59 5.76 -12.83
N ASP A 111 -1.04 6.01 -11.65
CA ASP A 111 -0.31 7.23 -11.32
C ASP A 111 1.14 6.90 -10.97
N VAL A 112 2.05 7.80 -11.30
CA VAL A 112 3.48 7.67 -10.98
C VAL A 112 3.86 8.81 -10.06
N ALA A 113 4.33 8.48 -8.86
CA ALA A 113 4.84 9.48 -7.94
C ALA A 113 6.31 9.85 -8.25
N SER A 114 6.78 10.97 -7.71
CA SER A 114 8.14 11.48 -7.96
C SER A 114 9.26 10.62 -7.37
N ASP A 115 8.93 9.73 -6.43
CA ASP A 115 9.81 8.69 -5.89
C ASP A 115 9.82 7.40 -6.76
N GLY A 116 9.08 7.42 -7.87
CA GLY A 116 8.95 6.33 -8.84
C GLY A 116 8.01 5.22 -8.44
N ILE A 117 7.21 5.37 -7.39
CA ILE A 117 6.15 4.41 -7.08
C ILE A 117 5.03 4.54 -8.11
N LEU A 118 4.70 3.42 -8.76
CA LEU A 118 3.57 3.24 -9.64
C LEU A 118 2.36 2.80 -8.80
N THR A 119 1.35 3.64 -8.70
CA THR A 119 0.13 3.36 -7.92
C THR A 119 -1.03 3.09 -8.86
N GLY A 120 -1.66 1.93 -8.71
CA GLY A 120 -2.90 1.59 -9.41
C GLY A 120 -4.10 2.19 -8.70
N ILE A 121 -4.97 2.84 -9.46
CA ILE A 121 -6.24 3.40 -9.01
C ILE A 121 -7.34 2.42 -9.41
N TYR A 122 -8.02 1.84 -8.43
CA TYR A 122 -9.05 0.81 -8.64
C TYR A 122 -10.47 1.37 -8.51
N SER A 123 -11.43 0.71 -9.17
CA SER A 123 -12.85 1.11 -9.17
C SER A 123 -13.53 1.04 -7.80
N ASN A 124 -12.95 0.30 -6.86
CA ASN A 124 -13.39 0.21 -5.46
C ASN A 124 -12.81 1.34 -4.57
N GLY A 125 -12.15 2.34 -5.17
CA GLY A 125 -11.54 3.47 -4.47
C GLY A 125 -10.20 3.16 -3.80
N GLN A 126 -9.66 1.95 -3.97
CA GLN A 126 -8.36 1.58 -3.43
C GLN A 126 -7.21 2.11 -4.30
N LEU A 127 -6.17 2.59 -3.62
CA LEU A 127 -4.90 2.98 -4.21
C LEU A 127 -3.85 1.96 -3.80
N ILE A 128 -3.42 1.12 -4.73
CA ILE A 128 -2.47 0.04 -4.44
C ILE A 128 -1.14 0.37 -5.11
N PRO A 129 -0.02 0.48 -4.36
CA PRO A 129 1.30 0.59 -4.95
C PRO A 129 1.67 -0.74 -5.60
N LEU A 130 1.92 -0.74 -6.91
CA LEU A 130 2.17 -1.94 -7.70
C LEU A 130 3.67 -2.20 -7.89
N PHE A 131 4.36 -1.21 -8.45
CA PHE A 131 5.77 -1.33 -8.84
C PHE A 131 6.53 -0.05 -8.51
N ARG A 132 7.85 -0.12 -8.60
CA ARG A 132 8.71 1.07 -8.51
C ARG A 132 9.69 1.10 -9.67
N ILE A 133 9.85 2.26 -10.28
CA ILE A 133 10.86 2.52 -11.30
C ILE A 133 12.22 2.70 -10.62
N GLY A 134 13.21 1.90 -11.03
CA GLY A 134 14.60 2.05 -10.60
C GLY A 134 15.37 2.98 -11.54
N LEU A 135 16.26 3.80 -10.99
CA LEU A 135 17.20 4.61 -11.76
C LEU A 135 18.60 4.03 -11.63
N ALA A 136 19.38 4.12 -12.71
CA ALA A 136 20.77 3.70 -12.74
C ALA A 136 21.68 4.91 -12.93
N LYS A 137 22.73 5.00 -12.11
CA LYS A 137 23.80 5.99 -12.24
C LYS A 137 25.11 5.29 -12.58
N PHE A 138 25.86 5.87 -13.50
CA PHE A 138 27.20 5.40 -13.85
C PHE A 138 28.24 6.36 -13.27
N LEU A 139 29.44 5.85 -12.99
CA LEU A 139 30.52 6.67 -12.46
C LEU A 139 31.02 7.68 -13.50
N ASN A 140 31.04 7.27 -14.78
CA ASN A 140 31.42 8.11 -15.91
C ASN A 140 30.41 8.01 -17.05
N ASN A 141 29.56 9.04 -17.20
CA ASN A 141 28.55 9.12 -18.26
C ASN A 141 29.16 9.18 -19.67
N TYR A 142 30.32 9.82 -19.85
CA TYR A 142 30.99 9.91 -21.16
C TYR A 142 31.63 8.59 -21.59
N GLY A 143 31.75 7.62 -20.68
CA GLY A 143 32.22 6.28 -20.98
C GLY A 143 31.15 5.35 -21.55
N LEU A 144 29.88 5.79 -21.62
CA LEU A 144 28.79 4.98 -22.14
C LEU A 144 28.86 4.86 -23.67
N SER A 145 28.54 3.69 -24.20
CA SER A 145 28.42 3.47 -25.65
C SER A 145 27.00 3.82 -26.08
N SER A 146 26.85 4.67 -27.11
CA SER A 146 25.54 4.94 -27.71
C SER A 146 25.13 3.78 -28.61
N GLU A 147 23.94 3.25 -28.38
CA GLU A 147 23.34 2.18 -29.20
C GLU A 147 22.32 2.73 -30.20
N GLY A 148 22.15 4.06 -30.25
CA GLY A 148 21.12 4.71 -31.05
C GLY A 148 19.76 4.76 -30.34
N GLY A 149 18.84 5.56 -30.88
CA GLY A 149 17.50 5.72 -30.30
C GLY A 149 17.48 6.27 -28.87
N ASN A 150 18.48 7.08 -28.49
CA ASN A 150 18.72 7.57 -27.12
C ASN A 150 19.05 6.46 -26.09
N LEU A 151 19.40 5.26 -26.56
CA LEU A 151 19.84 4.16 -25.70
C LEU A 151 21.35 4.19 -25.51
N PHE A 152 21.78 3.88 -24.29
CA PHE A 152 23.18 3.78 -23.91
C PHE A 152 23.46 2.42 -23.28
N ARG A 153 24.64 1.86 -23.57
CA ARG A 153 25.14 0.61 -22.99
C ARG A 153 26.35 0.88 -22.12
N GLU A 154 26.44 0.13 -21.02
CA GLU A 154 27.62 0.14 -20.14
C GLU A 154 28.88 -0.35 -20.86
N THR A 155 30.02 0.23 -20.49
CA THR A 155 31.32 -0.19 -20.98
C THR A 155 32.30 -0.30 -19.82
N ARG A 156 33.49 -0.85 -20.09
CA ARG A 156 34.57 -0.85 -19.09
C ARG A 156 34.99 0.57 -18.66
N ALA A 157 34.78 1.58 -19.49
CA ALA A 157 35.12 2.97 -19.21
C ALA A 157 34.03 3.72 -18.42
N SER A 158 32.76 3.30 -18.49
CA SER A 158 31.67 3.90 -17.70
C SER A 158 31.63 3.41 -16.24
N GLY A 159 32.17 2.20 -16.02
CA GLY A 159 31.92 1.43 -14.80
C GLY A 159 30.55 0.74 -14.85
N GLY A 160 30.26 -0.07 -13.83
CA GLY A 160 28.97 -0.76 -13.69
C GLY A 160 27.85 0.19 -13.26
N ALA A 161 26.60 -0.19 -13.60
CA ALA A 161 25.41 0.54 -13.17
C ALA A 161 25.20 0.47 -11.66
N ILE A 162 25.03 1.63 -11.01
CA ILE A 162 24.60 1.74 -9.62
C ILE A 162 23.10 2.03 -9.62
N THR A 163 22.28 1.02 -9.34
CA THR A 163 20.82 1.13 -9.35
C THR A 163 20.27 1.42 -7.95
N ASN A 164 19.39 2.41 -7.84
CA ASN A 164 18.69 2.76 -6.60
C ASN A 164 17.31 3.35 -6.90
N LYS A 165 16.51 3.63 -5.86
CA LYS A 165 15.25 4.37 -6.01
C LYS A 165 15.52 5.84 -6.38
N PRO A 166 14.62 6.48 -7.15
CA PRO A 166 14.66 7.91 -7.39
C PRO A 166 14.77 8.72 -6.09
N GLY A 167 15.59 9.78 -6.10
CA GLY A 167 15.81 10.66 -4.96
C GLY A 167 16.75 10.15 -3.87
N GLU A 168 17.30 8.93 -3.99
CA GLU A 168 18.26 8.38 -3.04
C GLU A 168 19.67 8.31 -3.64
N ASN A 169 20.71 8.26 -2.79
CA ASN A 169 22.11 8.06 -3.20
C ASN A 169 22.60 9.04 -4.30
N GLY A 170 22.09 10.28 -4.30
CA GLY A 170 22.40 11.30 -5.28
C GLY A 170 21.88 11.02 -6.70
N LEU A 171 20.84 10.19 -6.82
CA LEU A 171 20.00 10.10 -8.01
C LEU A 171 18.90 11.17 -7.97
N GLY A 172 18.50 11.66 -9.15
CA GLY A 172 17.42 12.64 -9.28
C GLY A 172 16.05 12.05 -8.93
N THR A 173 15.05 12.92 -8.78
CA THR A 173 13.64 12.54 -8.65
C THR A 173 12.99 12.44 -10.02
N LEU A 174 11.87 11.73 -10.10
CA LEU A 174 11.06 11.68 -11.32
C LEU A 174 10.08 12.86 -11.36
N ALA A 175 9.90 13.41 -12.56
CA ALA A 175 8.85 14.37 -12.86
C ALA A 175 7.76 13.64 -13.68
N PRO A 176 6.70 13.11 -13.04
CA PRO A 176 5.68 12.36 -13.76
C PRO A 176 4.95 13.24 -14.76
N ASN A 177 4.51 12.62 -15.86
CA ASN A 177 3.79 13.30 -16.95
C ASN A 177 4.55 14.49 -17.59
N SER A 178 5.89 14.48 -17.51
CA SER A 178 6.76 15.47 -18.13
C SER A 178 7.72 14.80 -19.13
N LEU A 179 8.17 15.55 -20.13
CA LEU A 179 9.13 15.10 -21.13
C LEU A 179 10.38 16.00 -21.08
N GLU A 180 11.55 15.38 -20.94
CA GLU A 180 12.82 16.11 -20.98
C GLU A 180 13.16 16.52 -22.42
N MET A 181 13.41 17.81 -22.62
CA MET A 181 13.76 18.36 -23.94
C MET A 181 15.27 18.27 -24.18
N SER A 182 15.68 18.27 -25.45
CA SER A 182 17.10 18.31 -25.81
C SER A 182 17.79 19.55 -25.24
N ASN A 183 19.00 19.39 -24.76
CA ASN A 183 19.85 20.47 -24.25
C ASN A 183 20.56 21.27 -25.35
N VAL A 184 20.22 21.06 -26.62
CA VAL A 184 20.91 21.62 -27.79
C VAL A 184 20.23 22.91 -28.26
N ASP A 185 21.01 23.98 -28.41
CA ASP A 185 20.56 25.21 -29.09
C ASP A 185 20.91 25.14 -30.59
N ILE A 186 19.87 25.07 -31.41
CA ILE A 186 19.99 24.96 -32.87
C ILE A 186 20.74 26.16 -33.46
N SER A 187 20.62 27.36 -32.88
CA SER A 187 21.24 28.56 -33.40
C SER A 187 22.76 28.50 -33.25
N GLU A 188 23.24 28.08 -32.07
CA GLU A 188 24.65 27.91 -31.78
C GLU A 188 25.26 26.78 -32.61
N GLU A 189 24.58 25.65 -32.71
CA GLU A 189 25.02 24.53 -33.55
C GLU A 189 25.11 24.91 -35.03
N PHE A 190 24.19 25.74 -35.52
CA PHE A 190 24.24 26.21 -36.91
C PHE A 190 25.43 27.14 -37.16
N VAL A 191 25.74 28.03 -36.20
CA VAL A 191 26.94 28.88 -36.27
C VAL A 191 28.21 28.03 -36.22
N ALA A 192 28.29 27.05 -35.32
CA ALA A 192 29.41 26.12 -35.24
C ALA A 192 29.60 25.35 -36.55
N MET A 193 28.50 24.90 -37.18
CA MET A 193 28.53 24.27 -38.51
C MET A 193 29.08 25.23 -39.57
N ILE A 194 28.63 26.49 -39.61
CA ILE A 194 29.13 27.50 -40.56
C ILE A 194 30.63 27.76 -40.35
N VAL A 195 31.09 27.85 -39.10
CA VAL A 195 32.51 28.06 -38.78
C VAL A 195 33.33 26.88 -39.29
N ASN A 196 32.89 25.64 -39.02
CA ASN A 196 33.55 24.43 -39.53
C ASN A 196 33.58 24.39 -41.06
N GLN A 197 32.48 24.74 -41.73
CA GLN A 197 32.40 24.81 -43.19
C GLN A 197 33.34 25.88 -43.77
N ARG A 198 33.38 27.08 -43.18
CA ARG A 198 34.32 28.14 -43.60
C ARG A 198 35.76 27.75 -43.35
N GLY A 199 36.06 27.08 -42.24
CA GLY A 199 37.38 26.51 -41.97
C GLY A 199 37.80 25.50 -43.04
N PHE A 200 36.90 24.59 -43.42
CA PHE A 200 37.14 23.64 -44.52
C PHE A 200 37.37 24.34 -45.87
N GLN A 201 36.58 25.37 -46.19
CA GLN A 201 36.75 26.15 -47.42
C GLN A 201 38.09 26.91 -47.44
N ALA A 202 38.48 27.53 -46.33
CA ALA A 202 39.75 28.23 -46.19
C ALA A 202 40.95 27.26 -46.33
N ASN A 203 40.87 26.10 -45.69
CA ASN A 203 41.87 25.04 -45.81
C ASN A 203 41.96 24.54 -47.25
N SER A 204 40.81 24.29 -47.90
CA SER A 204 40.76 23.86 -49.30
C SER A 204 41.36 24.90 -50.25
N LYS A 205 41.07 26.19 -50.05
CA LYS A 205 41.62 27.25 -50.88
C LYS A 205 43.13 27.39 -50.70
N THR A 206 43.63 27.23 -49.47
CA THR A 206 45.07 27.20 -49.18
C THR A 206 45.75 26.10 -49.98
N VAL A 207 45.18 24.89 -50.01
CA VAL A 207 45.69 23.77 -50.81
C VAL A 207 45.71 24.12 -52.29
N THR A 208 44.60 24.61 -52.86
CA THR A 208 44.56 25.01 -54.28
C THR A 208 45.60 26.07 -54.63
N THR A 209 45.78 27.08 -53.77
CA THR A 209 46.80 28.11 -54.03
C THR A 209 48.22 27.55 -53.97
N VAL A 210 48.48 26.58 -53.09
CA VAL A 210 49.77 25.89 -53.03
C VAL A 210 49.98 25.03 -54.29
N ASP A 211 48.94 24.36 -54.78
CA ASP A 211 49.00 23.57 -56.01
C ASP A 211 49.25 24.45 -57.25
N GLU A 212 48.59 25.61 -57.33
CA GLU A 212 48.82 26.60 -58.39
C GLU A 212 50.27 27.13 -58.35
N MET A 213 50.80 27.43 -57.16
CA MET A 213 52.21 27.83 -56.99
C MET A 213 53.19 26.70 -57.36
N MET A 214 52.91 25.45 -56.98
CA MET A 214 53.71 24.28 -57.38
C MET A 214 53.76 24.15 -58.90
N GLN A 215 52.61 24.30 -59.58
CA GLN A 215 52.53 24.17 -61.02
C GLN A 215 53.28 25.29 -61.75
N THR A 216 53.22 26.53 -61.25
CA THR A 216 54.02 27.63 -61.82
C THR A 216 55.52 27.41 -61.66
N VAL A 217 55.99 26.91 -60.50
CA VAL A 217 57.40 26.57 -60.27
C VAL A 217 57.88 25.47 -61.22
N ILE A 218 57.08 24.42 -61.45
CA ILE A 218 57.40 23.35 -62.41
C ILE A 218 57.53 23.92 -63.83
N ASN A 219 56.63 24.84 -64.22
CA ASN A 219 56.64 25.45 -65.53
C ASN A 219 57.81 26.42 -65.76
N MET A 220 58.39 27.02 -64.72
CA MET A 220 59.60 27.87 -64.82
C MET A 220 60.90 27.08 -65.01
N LYS A 221 60.90 25.75 -64.84
CA LYS A 221 62.09 24.90 -65.00
C LYS A 221 62.37 24.52 -66.47
N ARG A 222 61.59 25.01 -67.43
CA ARG A 222 61.85 24.88 -68.88
C ARG A 222 62.49 26.15 -69.43
#